data_AF-A0A8J6YRR0-F1
#
_entry.id   AF-A0A8J6YRR0-F1
#
_cell.length_a   1.000
_cell.length_b   1.000
_cell.length_c   1.000
_cell.angle_alpha   90.00
_cell.angle_beta   90.00
_cell.angle_gamma   90.00
#
_symmetry.space_group_name_H-M   'P 1'
#
loop_
_entity.id
_entity.type
_entity.pdbx_description
1 polymer ?
#
loop_
_entity_poly.entity_id
_entity_poly.type
_entity_poly.pdbx_seq_one_letter_code
_entity_poly.pdbx_strand_id
1 'polypeptide(L)'
;MAEVGGQNVIEELLEAYPEKARKERKKHFEINDIEKISTGKCSIKSNVKSRPGVMTVRGCAYAGSKGVVWGPIKDMVHISHGPVGCGQYSWGTRRNYSNGILGVNNFVSMQVTSDFQERDIVFGGDKKLEKVCREIKEMFPLAKGITIQSECPIGLIG
;
A
#
# COMPACT_ATOMS: atom_id res chain seq x y z
N MET A 1 -0.34 -37.57 20.32
CA MET A 1 0.31 -36.34 19.82
C MET A 1 0.32 -35.37 20.99
N ALA A 2 1.48 -35.06 21.55
CA ALA A 2 1.56 -34.21 22.75
C ALA A 2 0.98 -32.82 22.44
N GLU A 3 0.13 -32.29 23.32
CA GLU A 3 -0.35 -30.90 23.26
C GLU A 3 0.86 -29.97 23.45
N VAL A 4 1.39 -29.46 22.34
CA VAL A 4 2.44 -28.44 22.38
C VAL A 4 1.77 -27.14 22.82
N GLY A 5 2.00 -26.73 24.08
CA GLY A 5 1.49 -25.47 24.60
C GLY A 5 1.93 -24.29 23.74
N GLY A 6 1.07 -23.29 23.54
CA GLY A 6 1.31 -22.19 22.59
C GLY A 6 2.62 -21.43 22.80
N GLN A 7 3.18 -21.46 24.02
CA GLN A 7 4.45 -20.82 24.34
C GLN A 7 5.64 -21.57 23.71
N ASN A 8 5.58 -22.90 23.69
CA ASN A 8 6.60 -23.74 23.08
C ASN A 8 6.64 -23.51 21.56
N VAL A 9 5.48 -23.35 20.91
CA VAL A 9 5.38 -23.03 19.48
C VAL A 9 6.05 -21.70 19.16
N ILE A 10 5.85 -20.66 19.99
CA ILE A 10 6.48 -19.35 19.79
C ILE A 10 7.99 -19.47 19.95
N GLU A 11 8.48 -20.22 20.94
CA GLU A 11 9.91 -20.39 21.18
C GLU A 11 10.60 -21.13 20.04
N GLU A 12 10.05 -22.26 19.59
CA GLU A 12 10.53 -23.03 18.44
C GLU A 12 10.58 -22.17 17.17
N LEU A 13 9.52 -21.41 16.89
CA LEU A 13 9.47 -20.52 15.71
C LEU A 13 10.51 -19.39 15.79
N LEU A 14 10.83 -18.94 17.01
CA LEU A 14 11.79 -17.88 17.24
C LEU A 14 13.26 -18.35 17.11
N GLU A 15 13.54 -19.65 17.18
CA GLU A 15 14.89 -20.22 17.01
C GLU A 15 15.42 -20.08 15.58
N ALA A 16 14.53 -20.02 14.59
CA ALA A 16 14.91 -19.80 13.20
C ALA A 16 15.50 -18.40 12.92
N TYR A 17 15.36 -17.45 13.86
CA TYR A 17 15.84 -16.07 13.67
C TYR A 17 17.22 -15.84 14.28
N PRO A 18 18.08 -15.03 13.63
CA PRO A 18 19.26 -14.46 14.27
C PRO A 18 18.91 -13.69 15.53
N GLU A 19 19.83 -13.63 16.49
CA GLU A 19 19.60 -13.08 17.84
C GLU A 19 18.89 -11.70 17.85
N LYS A 20 19.36 -10.78 17.00
CA LYS A 20 18.77 -9.44 16.86
C LYS A 20 17.32 -9.48 16.38
N ALA A 21 17.04 -10.31 15.36
CA ALA A 21 15.68 -10.46 14.84
C ALA A 21 14.78 -11.19 15.84
N ARG A 22 15.30 -12.22 16.52
CA ARG A 22 14.61 -12.97 17.58
C ARG A 22 14.14 -12.07 18.71
N LYS A 23 15.03 -11.22 19.26
CA LYS A 23 14.71 -10.28 20.36
C LYS A 23 13.59 -9.31 20.00
N GLU A 24 13.59 -8.80 18.77
CA GLU A 24 12.55 -7.87 18.31
C GLU A 24 11.26 -8.60 17.93
N ARG A 25 11.34 -9.77 17.28
CA ARG A 25 10.18 -10.58 16.89
C ARG A 25 9.42 -11.11 18.09
N LYS A 26 10.10 -11.46 19.19
CA LYS A 26 9.47 -11.90 20.45
C LYS A 26 8.40 -10.91 20.95
N LYS A 27 8.60 -9.60 20.76
CA LYS A 27 7.64 -8.54 21.16
C LYS A 27 6.34 -8.52 20.34
N HIS A 28 6.28 -9.30 19.26
CA HIS A 28 5.16 -9.35 18.31
C HIS A 28 4.43 -10.71 18.34
N PHE A 29 4.68 -11.52 19.38
CA PHE A 29 3.96 -12.75 19.66
C PHE A 29 3.44 -12.68 21.09
N GLU A 30 2.20 -13.08 21.29
CA GLU A 30 1.55 -13.13 22.60
C GLU A 30 0.48 -14.23 22.55
N ILE A 31 0.31 -14.95 23.66
CA ILE A 31 -0.76 -15.94 23.81
C ILE A 31 -1.93 -15.25 24.48
N ASN A 32 -3.08 -15.33 23.83
CA ASN A 32 -4.27 -14.68 24.31
C ASN A 32 -4.89 -15.45 25.49
N ASP A 33 -5.41 -14.73 26.48
CA ASP A 33 -6.15 -15.28 27.61
C ASP A 33 -7.32 -14.36 28.01
N ILE A 34 -8.29 -14.88 28.77
CA ILE A 34 -9.54 -14.18 29.10
C ILE A 34 -9.27 -12.85 29.85
N GLU A 35 -8.21 -12.79 30.66
CA GLU A 35 -7.85 -11.60 31.42
C GLU A 35 -7.24 -10.51 30.52
N LYS A 36 -6.33 -10.89 29.61
CA LYS A 36 -5.75 -9.98 28.62
C LYS A 36 -6.79 -9.45 27.63
N ILE A 37 -7.76 -10.28 27.23
CA ILE A 37 -8.88 -9.85 26.37
C ILE A 37 -9.77 -8.84 27.11
N SER A 38 -10.17 -9.16 28.33
CA SER A 38 -11.12 -8.33 29.09
C SER A 38 -10.53 -6.98 29.52
N THR A 39 -9.23 -6.91 29.77
CA THR A 39 -8.54 -5.67 30.17
C THR A 39 -8.21 -4.75 28.99
N GLY A 40 -8.23 -5.24 27.75
CA GLY A 40 -7.87 -4.48 26.56
C GLY A 40 -6.44 -3.93 26.59
N LYS A 41 -5.58 -4.41 27.49
CA LYS A 41 -4.19 -3.99 27.59
C LYS A 41 -3.44 -4.45 26.35
N CYS A 42 -2.83 -3.51 25.65
CA CYS A 42 -2.00 -3.79 24.48
C CYS A 42 -0.71 -4.49 24.95
N SER A 43 -0.77 -5.82 25.09
CA SER A 43 0.35 -6.68 25.49
C SER A 43 1.36 -6.91 24.36
N ILE A 44 0.94 -6.71 23.12
CA ILE A 44 1.75 -6.91 21.92
C ILE A 44 2.27 -5.59 21.35
N LYS A 45 3.54 -5.55 20.96
CA LYS A 45 4.10 -4.40 20.25
C LYS A 45 3.63 -4.41 18.80
N SER A 46 3.04 -3.31 18.34
CA SER A 46 2.54 -3.16 16.96
C SER A 46 3.04 -1.84 16.34
N ASN A 47 2.71 -1.61 15.07
CA ASN A 47 3.06 -0.39 14.32
C ASN A 47 4.56 0.02 14.35
N VAL A 48 5.47 -0.95 14.33
CA VAL A 48 6.91 -0.71 14.16
C VAL A 48 7.41 -1.21 12.81
N LYS A 49 8.58 -0.73 12.37
CA LYS A 49 9.21 -1.14 11.10
C LYS A 49 9.38 -2.66 11.01
N SER A 50 9.05 -3.25 9.86
CA SER A 50 9.34 -4.66 9.58
C SER A 50 10.85 -4.93 9.62
N ARG A 51 11.24 -6.17 9.92
CA ARG A 51 12.65 -6.58 9.86
C ARG A 51 13.04 -6.89 8.40
N PRO A 52 14.26 -6.56 7.95
CA PRO A 52 14.71 -6.95 6.62
C PRO A 52 14.75 -8.48 6.46
N GLY A 53 14.40 -8.98 5.27
CA GLY A 53 14.56 -10.40 4.91
C GLY A 53 13.55 -11.38 5.53
N VAL A 54 12.54 -10.92 6.27
CA VAL A 54 11.58 -11.82 6.97
C VAL A 54 10.27 -12.07 6.21
N MET A 55 10.22 -11.76 4.91
CA MET A 55 9.04 -11.97 4.06
C MET A 55 7.75 -11.39 4.68
N THR A 56 7.79 -10.10 5.05
CA THR A 56 6.63 -9.44 5.67
C THR A 56 5.44 -9.38 4.71
N VAL A 57 4.22 -9.62 5.21
CA VAL A 57 2.97 -9.50 4.46
C VAL A 57 2.44 -8.06 4.32
N ARG A 58 3.26 -7.06 4.68
CA ARG A 58 2.86 -5.65 4.62
C ARG A 58 3.02 -5.08 3.21
N GLY A 59 2.16 -4.11 2.87
CA GLY A 59 2.34 -3.21 1.73
C GLY A 59 3.08 -1.92 2.10
N CYS A 60 2.90 -0.88 1.28
CA CYS A 60 3.46 0.46 1.48
C CYS A 60 2.37 1.53 1.65
N ALA A 61 2.77 2.77 1.92
CA ALA A 61 1.84 3.90 2.09
C ALA A 61 1.02 4.19 0.83
N TYR A 62 1.59 4.05 -0.36
CA TYR A 62 0.86 4.17 -1.64
C TYR A 62 -0.29 3.16 -1.73
N ALA A 63 -0.07 1.90 -1.33
CA ALA A 63 -1.12 0.89 -1.31
C ALA A 63 -2.28 1.30 -0.38
N GLY A 64 -1.97 1.85 0.80
CA GLY A 64 -2.97 2.38 1.74
C GLY A 64 -3.69 3.64 1.23
N SER A 65 -2.99 4.55 0.55
CA SER A 65 -3.58 5.76 -0.01
C SER A 65 -4.39 5.46 -1.28
N LYS A 66 -3.71 5.08 -2.36
CA LYS A 66 -4.31 4.85 -3.69
C LYS A 66 -5.14 3.58 -3.71
N GLY A 67 -4.57 2.47 -3.26
CA GLY A 67 -5.22 1.16 -3.40
C GLY A 67 -6.44 0.98 -2.49
N VAL A 68 -6.45 1.61 -1.31
CA VAL A 68 -7.50 1.40 -0.31
C VAL A 68 -8.47 2.58 -0.22
N VAL A 69 -7.97 3.81 -0.04
CA VAL A 69 -8.81 4.98 0.29
C VAL A 69 -9.28 5.72 -0.95
N TRP A 70 -8.35 6.15 -1.80
CA TRP A 70 -8.66 7.01 -2.95
C TRP A 70 -9.24 6.24 -4.12
N GLY A 71 -8.62 5.12 -4.51
CA GLY A 71 -8.99 4.33 -5.70
C GLY A 71 -10.48 3.97 -5.87
N PRO A 72 -11.25 3.73 -4.79
CA PRO A 72 -12.69 3.47 -4.89
C PRO A 72 -13.57 4.68 -5.24
N ILE A 73 -13.04 5.91 -5.26
CA ILE A 73 -13.84 7.11 -5.55
C ILE A 73 -14.08 7.19 -7.07
N LYS A 74 -15.26 6.72 -7.47
CA LYS A 74 -15.52 6.35 -8.86
C LYS A 74 -15.51 7.45 -9.90
N ASP A 75 -15.88 8.67 -9.54
CA ASP A 75 -16.01 9.80 -10.47
C ASP A 75 -14.78 10.72 -10.47
N MET A 76 -13.66 10.27 -9.90
CA MET A 76 -12.36 10.92 -9.98
C MET A 76 -11.35 10.06 -10.74
N VAL A 77 -10.39 10.70 -11.40
CA VAL A 77 -9.24 10.02 -12.03
C VAL A 77 -8.06 10.03 -11.05
N HIS A 78 -7.47 8.86 -10.80
CA HIS A 78 -6.37 8.69 -9.86
C HIS A 78 -5.07 8.41 -10.60
N ILE A 79 -4.17 9.39 -10.64
CA ILE A 79 -2.86 9.27 -11.28
C ILE A 79 -1.90 8.56 -10.32
N SER A 80 -1.39 7.40 -10.71
CA SER A 80 -0.25 6.74 -10.07
C SER A 80 1.01 7.47 -10.54
N HIS A 81 1.49 8.43 -9.75
CA HIS A 81 2.53 9.37 -10.19
C HIS A 81 3.92 8.82 -9.84
N GLY A 82 4.58 8.26 -10.84
CA GLY A 82 5.86 7.57 -10.74
C GLY A 82 6.07 6.66 -11.95
N PRO A 83 6.97 5.67 -11.84
CA PRO A 83 7.15 4.60 -12.83
C PRO A 83 5.89 3.72 -12.97
N VAL A 84 5.85 2.85 -13.98
CA VAL A 84 4.65 2.02 -14.28
C VAL A 84 4.23 1.04 -13.18
N GLY A 85 5.15 0.64 -12.30
CA GLY A 85 5.00 -0.53 -11.42
C GLY A 85 3.84 -0.45 -10.43
N CYS A 86 3.78 0.58 -9.57
CA CYS A 86 2.80 0.59 -8.49
C CYS A 86 1.36 0.69 -9.01
N GLY A 87 1.13 1.48 -10.06
CA GLY A 87 -0.13 1.52 -10.78
C GLY A 87 -0.55 0.15 -11.33
N GLN A 88 0.37 -0.55 -12.01
CA GLN A 88 0.07 -1.83 -12.67
C GLN A 88 -0.28 -2.94 -11.66
N TYR A 89 0.52 -3.12 -10.61
CA TYR A 89 0.27 -4.20 -9.63
C TYR A 89 -0.94 -3.93 -8.72
N SER A 90 -1.43 -2.70 -8.66
CA SER A 90 -2.65 -2.34 -7.93
C SER A 90 -3.91 -2.31 -8.80
N TRP A 91 -3.79 -2.60 -10.10
CA TRP A 91 -4.90 -2.51 -11.03
C TRP A 91 -5.82 -3.72 -10.93
N GLY A 92 -7.05 -3.52 -10.46
CA GLY A 92 -8.07 -4.57 -10.38
C GLY A 92 -7.86 -5.62 -9.28
N THR A 93 -6.81 -5.49 -8.45
CA THR A 93 -6.51 -6.47 -7.39
C THR A 93 -7.42 -6.34 -6.17
N ARG A 94 -7.93 -5.14 -5.90
CA ARG A 94 -8.92 -4.90 -4.84
C ARG A 94 -10.32 -4.80 -5.43
N ARG A 95 -11.25 -5.61 -4.90
CA ARG A 95 -12.64 -5.74 -5.37
C ARG A 95 -13.56 -4.64 -4.83
N ASN A 96 -13.16 -3.38 -4.94
CA ASN A 96 -14.01 -2.24 -4.60
C ASN A 96 -14.99 -1.95 -5.74
N TYR A 97 -16.17 -2.57 -5.65
CA TYR A 97 -17.20 -2.51 -6.69
C TYR A 97 -17.72 -1.07 -6.87
N SER A 98 -18.02 -0.72 -8.12
CA SER A 98 -18.53 0.59 -8.49
C SER A 98 -19.50 0.47 -9.67
N ASN A 99 -20.52 1.32 -9.67
CA ASN A 99 -21.49 1.42 -10.76
C ASN A 99 -21.20 2.66 -11.63
N GLY A 100 -21.33 2.50 -12.95
CA GLY A 100 -21.14 3.54 -13.96
C GLY A 100 -20.52 2.96 -15.22
N ILE A 101 -20.34 3.79 -16.24
CA ILE A 101 -19.71 3.43 -17.51
C ILE A 101 -18.20 3.71 -17.39
N LEU A 102 -17.40 2.63 -17.45
CA LEU A 102 -15.95 2.71 -17.32
C LEU A 102 -15.34 3.64 -18.38
N GLY A 103 -14.47 4.55 -17.97
CA GLY A 103 -13.83 5.54 -18.85
C GLY A 103 -14.72 6.72 -19.25
N VAL A 104 -16.00 6.72 -18.83
CA VAL A 104 -16.93 7.83 -19.10
C VAL A 104 -17.29 8.55 -17.80
N ASN A 105 -17.91 7.87 -16.85
CA ASN A 105 -18.28 8.45 -15.54
C ASN A 105 -17.87 7.57 -14.35
N ASN A 106 -17.09 6.53 -14.62
CA ASN A 106 -16.48 5.64 -13.64
C ASN A 106 -15.03 5.35 -14.06
N PHE A 107 -14.08 5.57 -13.15
CA PHE A 107 -12.65 5.39 -13.42
C PHE A 107 -11.95 4.42 -12.46
N VAL A 108 -12.71 3.75 -11.56
CA VAL A 108 -12.15 2.87 -10.52
C VAL A 108 -11.27 1.75 -11.08
N SER A 109 -11.72 1.11 -12.15
CA SER A 109 -11.03 -0.02 -12.79
C SER A 109 -10.10 0.41 -13.91
N MET A 110 -9.59 1.65 -13.87
CA MET A 110 -8.56 2.13 -14.80
C MET A 110 -7.21 2.25 -14.10
N GLN A 111 -6.15 2.07 -14.87
CA GLN A 111 -4.79 2.44 -14.48
C GLN A 111 -4.43 3.71 -15.26
N VAL A 112 -4.19 4.79 -14.52
CA VAL A 112 -3.67 6.04 -15.05
C VAL A 112 -2.36 6.30 -14.32
N THR A 113 -1.29 6.54 -15.08
CA THR A 113 0.06 6.76 -14.54
C THR A 113 0.80 7.79 -15.36
N SER A 114 1.76 8.47 -14.74
CA SER A 114 2.72 9.32 -15.46
C SER A 114 3.86 8.55 -16.11
N ASP A 115 4.00 7.24 -15.85
CA ASP A 115 5.02 6.34 -16.42
C ASP A 115 6.42 6.98 -16.52
N PHE A 116 7.02 7.27 -15.36
CA PHE A 116 8.33 7.93 -15.30
C PHE A 116 9.38 7.12 -16.05
N GLN A 117 10.07 7.83 -16.94
CA GLN A 117 11.28 7.38 -17.59
C GLN A 117 12.49 8.00 -16.88
N GLU A 118 13.70 7.54 -17.22
CA GLU A 118 14.93 8.05 -16.59
C GLU A 118 15.07 9.57 -16.67
N ARG A 119 14.67 10.18 -17.80
CA ARG A 119 14.66 11.64 -17.95
C ARG A 119 13.80 12.35 -16.89
N ASP A 120 12.68 11.73 -16.48
CA ASP A 120 11.74 12.33 -15.54
C ASP A 120 12.30 12.22 -14.10
N ILE A 121 13.16 11.21 -13.84
CA ILE A 121 13.93 11.10 -12.61
C ILE A 121 15.04 12.16 -12.56
N VAL A 122 15.76 12.37 -13.66
CA VAL A 122 16.89 13.30 -13.73
C VAL A 122 16.44 14.77 -13.72
N PHE A 123 15.36 15.09 -14.43
CA PHE A 123 14.93 16.48 -14.66
C PHE A 123 13.62 16.86 -13.96
N GLY A 124 13.04 15.97 -13.16
CA GLY A 124 11.78 16.19 -12.47
C GLY A 124 10.54 15.91 -13.32
N GLY A 125 9.42 15.67 -12.64
CA GLY A 125 8.17 15.24 -13.25
C GLY A 125 7.11 16.33 -13.47
N ASP A 126 7.27 17.52 -12.89
CA ASP A 126 6.20 18.52 -12.80
C ASP A 126 5.62 18.95 -14.15
N LYS A 127 6.48 19.20 -15.14
CA LYS A 127 6.04 19.56 -16.51
C LYS A 127 5.25 18.42 -17.16
N LYS A 128 5.64 17.17 -16.91
CA LYS A 128 4.94 15.98 -17.39
C LYS A 128 3.60 15.82 -16.67
N LEU A 129 3.58 16.02 -15.36
CA LEU A 129 2.38 15.97 -14.54
C LEU A 129 1.33 17.01 -14.98
N GLU A 130 1.75 18.25 -15.23
CA GLU A 130 0.86 19.28 -15.77
C GLU A 130 0.23 18.84 -17.10
N LYS A 131 1.06 18.34 -18.03
CA LYS A 131 0.59 17.83 -19.32
C LYS A 131 -0.40 16.68 -19.17
N VAL A 132 -0.10 15.69 -18.31
CA VAL A 132 -1.00 14.56 -18.03
C VAL A 132 -2.34 15.03 -17.46
N CYS A 133 -2.34 15.99 -16.53
CA CYS A 133 -3.58 16.55 -15.98
C CYS A 133 -4.44 17.24 -17.06
N ARG A 134 -3.81 17.94 -18.02
CA ARG A 134 -4.50 18.56 -19.16
C ARG A 134 -5.09 17.52 -20.10
N GLU A 135 -4.32 16.48 -20.45
CA GLU A 135 -4.77 15.37 -21.29
C GLU A 135 -5.94 14.60 -20.65
N ILE A 136 -5.88 14.35 -19.34
CA ILE A 136 -6.99 13.72 -18.59
C ILE A 136 -8.26 14.56 -18.67
N LYS A 137 -8.15 15.88 -18.52
CA LYS A 137 -9.32 16.78 -18.60
C LYS A 137 -9.95 16.76 -20.01
N GLU A 138 -9.14 16.64 -21.05
CA GLU A 138 -9.60 16.57 -22.44
C GLU A 138 -10.22 15.21 -22.76
N MET A 139 -9.56 14.11 -22.38
CA MET A 139 -10.01 12.74 -22.66
C MET A 139 -11.18 12.29 -21.79
N PHE A 140 -11.25 12.75 -20.54
CA PHE A 140 -12.24 12.35 -19.54
C PHE A 140 -13.00 13.57 -18.98
N PRO A 141 -13.75 14.30 -19.81
CA PRO A 141 -14.35 15.59 -19.43
C PRO A 141 -15.43 15.47 -18.35
N LEU A 142 -15.95 14.27 -18.09
CA LEU A 142 -16.94 14.00 -17.04
C LEU A 142 -16.32 13.61 -15.69
N ALA A 143 -14.99 13.51 -15.60
CA ALA A 143 -14.31 13.33 -14.32
C ALA A 143 -14.53 14.56 -13.43
N LYS A 144 -14.93 14.34 -12.18
CA LYS A 144 -15.21 15.41 -11.20
C LYS A 144 -14.00 15.85 -10.40
N GLY A 145 -12.86 15.21 -10.61
CA GLY A 145 -11.60 15.57 -9.97
C GLY A 145 -10.46 14.66 -10.37
N ILE A 146 -9.25 15.11 -10.05
CA ILE A 146 -8.01 14.37 -10.28
C ILE A 146 -7.29 14.27 -8.93
N THR A 147 -6.76 13.08 -8.62
CA THR A 147 -5.85 12.92 -7.49
C THR A 147 -4.49 12.43 -7.98
N ILE A 148 -3.44 12.91 -7.32
CA ILE A 148 -2.06 12.58 -7.65
C ILE A 148 -1.54 11.71 -6.51
N GLN A 149 -1.27 10.44 -6.82
CA GLN A 149 -0.85 9.43 -5.86
C GLN A 149 0.65 9.22 -6.03
N SER A 150 1.43 9.98 -5.27
CA SER A 150 2.89 9.95 -5.34
C SER A 150 3.44 8.57 -5.01
N GLU A 151 4.26 8.04 -5.91
CA GLU A 151 5.09 6.87 -5.69
C GLU A 151 6.44 7.28 -5.07
N CYS A 152 7.31 6.30 -4.79
CA CYS A 152 8.57 6.52 -4.10
C CYS A 152 9.45 7.64 -4.71
N PRO A 153 9.65 7.73 -6.04
CA PRO A 153 10.61 8.69 -6.60
C PRO A 153 10.21 10.16 -6.42
N ILE A 154 8.91 10.45 -6.31
CA ILE A 154 8.42 11.84 -6.28
C ILE A 154 9.00 12.59 -5.09
N GLY A 155 8.92 12.01 -3.88
CA GLY A 155 9.49 12.63 -2.69
C GLY A 155 11.02 12.62 -2.63
N LEU A 156 11.68 11.85 -3.49
CA LEU A 156 13.15 11.72 -3.50
C LEU A 156 13.82 12.75 -4.43
N ILE A 157 13.16 13.13 -5.52
CA ILE A 157 13.71 14.07 -6.50
C ILE A 157 13.36 15.55 -6.21
N GLY A 158 12.46 15.78 -5.25
CA GLY A 158 11.97 17.11 -4.88
C GLY A 158 10.81 17.59 -5.75
#